data_AF-A0A448XIN5-F1
#
_entry.id   AF-A0A448XIN5-F1
#
_cell.length_a   1.000
_cell.length_b   1.000
_cell.length_c   1.000
_cell.angle_alpha   90.00
_cell.angle_beta   90.00
_cell.angle_gamma   90.00
#
_symmetry.space_group_name_H-M   'P 1'
#
loop_
_entity.id
_entity.type
_entity.pdbx_description
1 polymer ?
#
loop_
_entity_poly.entity_id
_entity_poly.type
_entity_poly.pdbx_seq_one_letter_code
_entity_poly.pdbx_strand_id
1 'polypeptide(L)'
;ETPLEIARPRAASLLGPLAQHLGQDLTRRRAYRDSSWLGAKTRARDSTLYRLEREAWDPRDVELTGALANGHGSEVLQGTFRRTPVVVKMLKLRNSTIRQARDFKEEFTRLRIFNHPNILPVLGLFTDTPRLCLVSDFMPYGSLFDVLHNQQLTHQRQTKLALSAGE
;
A
#
# COMPACT_ATOMS: atom_id res chain seq x y z
N GLU A 1 -6.55 18.06 -21.39
CA GLU A 1 -5.21 17.88 -21.99
C GLU A 1 -4.88 16.39 -21.96
N THR A 2 -4.17 15.87 -22.97
CA THR A 2 -3.70 14.47 -22.99
C THR A 2 -2.45 14.30 -22.11
N PRO A 3 -2.14 13.09 -21.62
CA PRO A 3 -0.94 12.87 -20.82
C PRO A 3 0.37 13.32 -21.50
N LEU A 4 0.45 13.25 -22.83
CA LEU A 4 1.59 13.73 -23.61
C LEU A 4 1.65 15.25 -23.73
N GLU A 5 0.51 15.94 -23.75
CA GLU A 5 0.43 17.41 -23.77
C GLU A 5 0.89 18.03 -22.45
N ILE A 6 0.70 17.31 -21.33
CA ILE A 6 1.08 17.79 -19.98
C ILE A 6 2.54 17.41 -19.64
N ALA A 7 3.04 16.31 -20.19
CA ALA A 7 4.38 15.82 -19.88
C ALA A 7 5.48 16.73 -20.44
N ARG A 8 6.59 16.86 -19.71
CA ARG A 8 7.79 17.57 -20.20
C ARG A 8 8.29 16.90 -21.50
N PRO A 9 8.91 17.64 -22.45
CA PRO A 9 9.26 17.11 -23.77
C PRO A 9 10.06 15.80 -23.75
N ARG A 10 11.02 15.67 -22.82
CA ARG A 10 11.83 14.46 -22.64
C ARG A 10 11.02 13.28 -22.09
N ALA A 11 10.06 13.53 -21.20
CA ALA A 11 9.19 12.50 -20.66
C ALA A 11 8.15 12.06 -21.70
N ALA A 12 7.56 13.00 -22.44
CA ALA A 12 6.61 12.73 -23.52
C ALA A 12 7.23 11.83 -24.61
N SER A 13 8.48 12.12 -25.00
CA SER A 13 9.21 11.32 -26.00
C SER A 13 9.57 9.90 -25.53
N LEU A 14 9.69 9.67 -24.21
CA LEU A 14 9.89 8.33 -23.65
C LEU A 14 8.58 7.58 -23.40
N LEU A 15 7.53 8.27 -22.96
CA LEU A 15 6.25 7.68 -22.60
C LEU A 15 5.42 7.29 -23.84
N GLY A 16 5.48 8.08 -24.91
CA GLY A 16 4.68 7.86 -26.12
C GLY A 16 4.86 6.46 -26.72
N PRO A 17 6.10 6.07 -27.11
CA PRO A 17 6.37 4.75 -27.68
C PRO A 17 6.06 3.60 -26.71
N LEU A 18 6.32 3.80 -25.42
CA LEU A 18 6.11 2.78 -24.38
C LEU A 18 4.63 2.50 -24.15
N ALA A 19 3.81 3.55 -24.00
CA ALA A 19 2.38 3.40 -23.79
C ALA A 19 1.69 2.80 -25.03
N GLN A 20 2.13 3.16 -26.25
CA GLN A 20 1.64 2.53 -27.47
C GLN A 20 1.99 1.03 -27.55
N HIS A 21 3.20 0.65 -27.14
CA HIS A 21 3.61 -0.76 -27.05
C HIS A 21 2.80 -1.56 -26.02
N LEU A 22 2.34 -0.89 -24.95
CA LEU A 22 1.47 -1.49 -23.91
C LEU A 22 -0.02 -1.44 -24.28
N GLY A 23 -0.39 -1.01 -25.49
CA GLY A 23 -1.78 -0.96 -25.96
C GLY A 23 -2.61 0.17 -25.34
N GLN A 24 -1.97 1.18 -24.75
CA GLN A 24 -2.66 2.33 -24.18
C GLN A 24 -2.99 3.38 -25.26
N ASP A 25 -4.21 3.90 -25.24
CA ASP A 25 -4.65 4.97 -26.13
C ASP A 25 -4.27 6.35 -25.57
N LEU A 26 -3.25 6.94 -26.19
CA LEU A 26 -2.70 8.25 -25.82
C LEU A 26 -3.43 9.44 -26.47
N THR A 27 -4.30 9.18 -27.44
CA THR A 27 -5.04 10.21 -28.17
C THR A 27 -6.32 10.63 -27.43
N ARG A 28 -6.78 9.77 -26.53
CA ARG A 28 -7.99 9.99 -25.75
C ARG A 28 -7.76 10.99 -24.63
N ARG A 29 -8.44 12.14 -24.73
CA ARG A 29 -8.58 13.09 -23.62
C ARG A 29 -9.44 12.45 -22.51
N ARG A 30 -8.80 11.96 -21.44
CA ARG A 30 -9.51 11.53 -20.23
C ARG A 30 -9.98 12.77 -19.48
N ALA A 31 -11.28 13.01 -19.43
CA ALA A 31 -11.85 14.02 -18.54
C ALA A 31 -11.52 13.66 -17.08
N TYR A 32 -11.16 14.65 -16.28
CA TYR A 32 -11.05 14.48 -14.83
C TYR A 32 -12.42 14.05 -14.29
N ARG A 33 -12.52 12.80 -13.85
CA ARG A 33 -13.75 12.24 -13.28
C ARG A 33 -13.68 12.47 -11.77
N ASP A 34 -14.38 13.50 -11.30
CA ASP A 34 -14.57 13.76 -9.86
C ASP A 34 -15.54 12.76 -9.19
N SER A 35 -15.83 11.64 -9.86
CA SER A 35 -16.74 10.62 -9.39
C SER A 35 -16.06 9.56 -8.50
N SER A 36 -14.81 9.80 -8.08
CA SER A 36 -14.12 8.96 -7.08
C SER A 36 -14.91 8.87 -5.77
N TRP A 37 -15.79 9.83 -5.48
CA TRP A 37 -16.61 9.85 -4.26
C TRP A 37 -18.06 9.35 -4.40
N LEU A 38 -18.66 9.40 -5.60
CA LEU A 38 -20.09 9.03 -5.77
C LEU A 38 -20.32 7.53 -6.07
N GLY A 39 -19.30 6.80 -6.54
CA GLY A 39 -19.43 5.39 -6.95
C GLY A 39 -18.63 4.38 -6.11
N ALA A 40 -17.59 4.82 -5.39
CA ALA A 40 -16.74 3.94 -4.60
C ALA A 40 -17.39 3.44 -3.29
N LYS A 41 -18.64 3.84 -3.01
CA LYS A 41 -19.42 3.28 -1.90
C LYS A 41 -19.97 1.88 -2.18
N THR A 42 -19.72 1.30 -3.36
CA THR A 42 -20.20 -0.05 -3.64
C THR A 42 -19.16 -0.91 -4.34
N ARG A 43 -18.80 -2.01 -3.66
CA ARG A 43 -18.25 -3.28 -4.15
C ARG A 43 -16.72 -3.28 -4.36
N ALA A 44 -15.97 -4.29 -3.93
CA ALA A 44 -16.31 -5.65 -3.54
C ALA A 44 -15.75 -6.00 -2.15
N ARG A 45 -16.46 -6.89 -1.48
CA ARG A 45 -16.14 -7.45 -0.16
C ARG A 45 -14.85 -8.30 -0.14
N ASP A 46 -14.01 -8.32 -1.19
CA ASP A 46 -13.24 -9.53 -1.52
C ASP A 46 -11.76 -9.36 -1.88
N SER A 47 -10.97 -8.64 -1.07
CA SER A 47 -9.51 -8.82 -1.23
C SER A 47 -8.70 -8.74 0.05
N THR A 48 -9.12 -8.00 1.08
CA THR A 48 -8.23 -7.77 2.24
C THR A 48 -8.92 -7.92 3.59
N LEU A 49 -10.25 -7.78 3.64
CA LEU A 49 -11.04 -7.88 4.86
C LEU A 49 -11.08 -9.29 5.47
N TYR A 50 -10.83 -10.36 4.69
CA TYR A 50 -11.07 -11.73 5.15
C TYR A 50 -9.83 -12.53 5.52
N ARG A 51 -8.61 -12.09 5.24
CA ARG A 51 -7.43 -12.92 5.53
C ARG A 51 -7.24 -13.16 7.03
N LEU A 52 -7.68 -12.23 7.87
CA LEU A 52 -7.49 -12.28 9.32
C LEU A 52 -8.79 -12.11 10.14
N GLU A 53 -9.94 -11.79 9.53
CA GLU A 53 -11.18 -11.54 10.30
C GLU A 53 -12.20 -12.70 10.29
N ARG A 54 -12.18 -13.57 9.27
CA ARG A 54 -13.04 -14.78 9.23
C ARG A 54 -12.43 -15.98 9.95
N GLU A 55 -11.12 -15.96 10.14
CA GLU A 55 -10.40 -16.90 10.99
C GLU A 55 -9.93 -16.12 12.20
N ALA A 56 -10.08 -16.68 13.39
CA ALA A 56 -9.42 -16.15 14.57
C ALA A 56 -7.91 -16.24 14.32
N TRP A 57 -7.32 -15.17 13.77
CA TRP A 57 -5.88 -15.12 13.55
C TRP A 57 -5.19 -14.79 14.86
N ASP A 58 -4.17 -15.57 15.20
CA ASP A 58 -3.31 -15.25 16.31
C ASP A 58 -2.14 -14.42 15.78
N PRO A 59 -1.81 -13.28 16.40
CA PRO A 59 -0.56 -12.56 16.15
C PRO A 59 0.69 -13.46 16.19
N ARG A 60 0.65 -14.56 16.96
CA ARG A 60 1.68 -15.59 17.01
C ARG A 60 1.80 -16.42 15.73
N ASP A 61 0.81 -16.38 14.85
CA ASP A 61 0.84 -17.02 13.53
C ASP A 61 1.68 -16.24 12.51
N VAL A 62 2.15 -15.04 12.86
CA VAL A 62 3.08 -14.26 12.03
C VAL A 62 4.50 -14.58 12.43
N GLU A 63 5.21 -15.27 11.53
CA GLU A 63 6.63 -15.57 11.68
C GLU A 63 7.45 -14.34 11.27
N LEU A 64 8.00 -13.63 12.25
CA LEU A 64 8.86 -12.46 12.00
C LEU A 64 10.22 -12.91 11.46
N THR A 65 10.65 -12.32 10.35
CA THR A 65 11.88 -12.71 9.64
C THR A 65 13.01 -11.68 9.78
N GLY A 66 12.70 -10.42 10.07
CA GLY A 66 13.71 -9.40 10.29
C GLY A 66 13.16 -7.99 10.43
N ALA A 67 14.00 -7.03 10.81
CA ALA A 67 13.64 -5.62 10.88
C ALA A 67 13.89 -4.94 9.52
N LEU A 68 12.88 -4.25 8.98
CA LEU A 68 12.98 -3.45 7.76
C LEU A 68 13.36 -2.00 8.06
N ALA A 69 12.77 -1.43 9.10
CA ALA A 69 13.04 -0.05 9.48
C ALA A 69 12.84 0.15 10.97
N ASN A 70 13.66 1.02 11.55
CA ASN A 70 13.62 1.32 12.98
C ASN A 70 13.46 2.83 13.18
N GLY A 71 12.24 3.29 13.38
CA GLY A 71 11.91 4.70 13.60
C GLY A 71 11.78 5.06 15.09
N HIS A 72 11.64 6.35 15.37
CA HIS A 72 11.43 6.84 16.74
C HIS A 72 10.10 6.33 17.34
N GLY A 73 8.99 6.47 16.60
CA GLY A 73 7.65 6.09 17.08
C GLY A 73 7.21 4.66 16.76
N SER A 74 7.91 3.97 15.85
CA SER A 74 7.56 2.62 15.43
C SER A 74 8.75 1.88 14.86
N GLU A 75 8.74 0.56 15.00
CA GLU A 75 9.58 -0.34 14.20
C GLU A 75 8.73 -1.06 13.16
N VAL A 76 9.34 -1.39 12.04
CA VAL A 76 8.73 -2.07 10.91
C VAL A 76 9.50 -3.37 10.72
N LEU A 77 8.78 -4.48 10.84
CA LEU A 77 9.33 -5.82 10.76
C LEU A 77 8.75 -6.52 9.53
N GLN A 78 9.57 -7.32 8.87
CA GLN A 78 9.12 -8.26 7.86
C GLN A 78 8.71 -9.56 8.54
N GLY A 79 7.69 -10.22 7.99
CA GLY A 79 7.31 -11.55 8.43
C GLY A 79 6.58 -12.34 7.34
N THR A 80 6.13 -13.53 7.73
CA THR A 80 5.34 -14.42 6.89
C THR A 80 4.10 -14.84 7.67
N PHE A 81 2.93 -14.69 7.06
CA PHE A 81 1.67 -15.24 7.59
C PHE A 81 1.16 -16.28 6.61
N ARG A 82 1.11 -17.56 7.02
CA ARG A 82 0.63 -18.68 6.18
C ARG A 82 1.21 -18.67 4.76
N ARG A 83 2.53 -18.55 4.67
CA ARG A 83 3.31 -18.47 3.40
C ARG A 83 3.07 -17.20 2.56
N THR A 84 2.35 -16.22 3.08
CA THR A 84 2.20 -14.90 2.46
C THR A 84 3.14 -13.90 3.14
N PRO A 85 4.00 -13.19 2.40
CA PRO A 85 4.89 -12.20 2.99
C PRO A 85 4.08 -10.99 3.47
N VAL A 86 4.36 -10.56 4.71
CA VAL A 86 3.66 -9.46 5.38
C VAL A 86 4.65 -8.48 6.01
N VAL A 87 4.15 -7.29 6.34
CA VAL A 87 4.85 -6.30 7.15
C VAL A 87 4.08 -6.09 8.44
N VAL A 88 4.81 -6.05 9.55
CA VAL A 88 4.30 -5.71 10.88
C VAL A 88 4.87 -4.37 11.29
N LYS A 89 4.02 -3.35 11.37
CA LYS A 89 4.38 -2.05 11.95
C LYS A 89 4.01 -2.05 13.43
N MET A 90 5.01 -2.10 14.29
CA MET A 90 4.85 -2.12 15.75
C MET A 90 5.10 -0.72 16.32
N LEU A 91 4.13 -0.19 17.07
CA LEU A 91 4.27 1.11 17.72
C LEU A 91 5.12 0.99 18.98
N LYS A 92 6.09 1.90 19.13
CA LYS A 92 6.98 1.96 20.29
C LYS A 92 6.35 2.74 21.42
N LEU A 93 5.32 2.15 22.02
CA LEU A 93 4.68 2.71 23.21
C LEU A 93 5.33 2.06 24.44
N ARG A 94 5.86 2.89 25.36
CA ARG A 94 6.44 2.38 26.61
C ARG A 94 5.43 1.54 27.40
N ASN A 95 4.18 2.02 27.44
CA ASN A 95 3.01 1.31 27.95
C ASN A 95 1.78 1.89 27.24
N SER A 96 1.07 1.10 26.41
CA SER A 96 -0.21 1.56 25.86
C SER A 96 -1.29 1.51 26.94
N THR A 97 -2.10 2.55 27.05
CA THR A 97 -3.29 2.52 27.90
C THR A 97 -4.44 1.78 27.21
N ILE A 98 -5.41 1.30 27.98
CA ILE A 98 -6.66 0.72 27.45
C ILE A 98 -7.35 1.70 26.49
N ARG A 99 -7.32 3.01 26.81
CA ARG A 99 -7.85 4.06 25.95
C ARG A 99 -7.12 4.11 24.60
N GLN A 100 -5.78 4.09 24.61
CA GLN A 100 -4.99 4.08 23.37
C GLN A 100 -5.24 2.82 22.53
N ALA A 101 -5.34 1.64 23.16
CA ALA A 101 -5.66 0.40 22.46
C ALA A 101 -7.06 0.44 21.81
N ARG A 102 -8.05 1.01 22.52
CA ARG A 102 -9.40 1.22 22.00
C ARG A 102 -9.40 2.21 20.83
N ASP A 103 -8.76 3.37 21.00
CA ASP A 103 -8.73 4.42 19.99
C ASP A 103 -7.99 3.91 18.73
N PHE A 104 -6.93 3.10 18.88
CA PHE A 104 -6.25 2.42 17.78
C PHE A 104 -7.15 1.42 17.05
N LYS A 105 -7.97 0.66 17.79
CA LYS A 105 -8.97 -0.26 17.20
C LYS A 105 -10.06 0.49 16.43
N GLU A 106 -10.52 1.63 16.93
CA GLU A 106 -11.48 2.49 16.24
C GLU A 106 -10.88 3.09 14.96
N GLU A 107 -9.61 3.51 14.99
CA GLU A 107 -8.91 4.01 13.82
C GLU A 107 -8.74 2.96 12.74
N PHE A 108 -8.40 1.73 13.12
CA PHE A 108 -8.34 0.62 12.18
C PHE A 108 -9.67 0.37 11.47
N THR A 109 -10.80 0.51 12.16
CA THR A 109 -12.12 0.39 11.53
C THR A 109 -12.31 1.40 10.40
N ARG A 110 -11.70 2.60 10.51
CA ARG A 110 -11.67 3.59 9.43
C ARG A 110 -10.72 3.19 8.31
N LEU A 111 -9.54 2.64 8.63
CA LEU A 111 -8.58 2.18 7.61
C LEU A 111 -9.13 1.02 6.76
N ARG A 112 -10.00 0.20 7.34
CA ARG A 112 -10.64 -0.94 6.68
C ARG A 112 -11.59 -0.58 5.53
N ILE A 113 -12.05 0.67 5.43
CA ILE A 113 -12.97 1.07 4.36
C ILE A 113 -12.24 1.30 3.03
N PHE A 114 -10.91 1.44 3.06
CA PHE A 114 -10.11 1.63 1.85
C PHE A 114 -9.79 0.28 1.21
N ASN A 115 -10.60 -0.09 0.21
CA ASN A 115 -10.33 -1.24 -0.64
C ASN A 115 -10.19 -0.79 -2.10
N HIS A 116 -8.95 -0.50 -2.51
CA HIS A 116 -8.63 -0.04 -3.86
C HIS A 116 -7.30 -0.66 -4.31
N PRO A 117 -7.13 -1.06 -5.58
CA PRO A 117 -5.89 -1.67 -6.08
C PRO A 117 -4.64 -0.82 -5.83
N ASN A 118 -4.79 0.50 -5.82
CA ASN A 118 -3.68 1.45 -5.61
C ASN A 118 -3.55 1.96 -4.15
N ILE A 119 -4.23 1.35 -3.19
CA ILE A 119 -4.08 1.65 -1.75
C ILE A 119 -3.58 0.38 -1.05
N LEU A 120 -2.44 0.47 -0.36
CA LEU A 120 -1.91 -0.66 0.40
C LEU A 120 -2.92 -1.07 1.49
N PRO A 121 -3.44 -2.30 1.45
CA PRO A 121 -4.44 -2.71 2.40
C PRO A 121 -3.86 -3.04 3.76
N VAL A 122 -4.64 -2.75 4.79
CA VAL A 122 -4.39 -3.24 6.14
C VAL A 122 -5.08 -4.58 6.31
N LEU A 123 -4.30 -5.62 6.61
CA LEU A 123 -4.79 -6.99 6.78
C LEU A 123 -5.35 -7.21 8.19
N GLY A 124 -4.74 -6.60 9.22
CA GLY A 124 -5.13 -6.83 10.60
C GLY A 124 -4.43 -5.90 11.58
N LEU A 125 -4.90 -5.94 12.84
CA LEU A 125 -4.27 -5.28 13.97
C LEU A 125 -4.08 -6.21 15.16
N PHE A 126 -3.09 -5.90 15.98
CA PHE A 126 -2.91 -6.49 17.30
C PHE A 126 -2.97 -5.37 18.33
N THR A 127 -3.84 -5.52 19.32
CA THR A 127 -4.10 -4.52 20.37
C THR A 127 -3.88 -5.04 21.78
N ASP A 128 -3.14 -6.14 21.95
CA ASP A 128 -2.84 -6.63 23.28
C ASP A 128 -1.83 -5.71 23.96
N THR A 129 -2.25 -5.09 25.06
CA THR A 129 -1.43 -4.12 25.78
C THR A 129 -0.19 -4.84 26.34
N PRO A 130 1.03 -4.33 26.14
CA PRO A 130 1.42 -2.96 25.73
C PRO A 130 1.75 -2.78 24.24
N ARG A 131 1.48 -3.77 23.38
CA ARG A 131 1.97 -3.78 21.99
C ARG A 131 0.83 -3.51 21.01
N LEU A 132 0.89 -2.36 20.35
CA LEU A 132 -0.01 -2.03 19.25
C LEU A 132 0.70 -2.28 17.92
N CYS A 133 0.15 -3.16 17.09
CA CYS A 133 0.73 -3.51 15.79
C CYS A 133 -0.31 -3.47 14.67
N LEU A 134 0.17 -3.15 13.48
CA LEU A 134 -0.60 -3.19 12.24
C LEU A 134 0.07 -4.15 11.26
N VAL A 135 -0.72 -4.99 10.59
CA VAL A 135 -0.25 -5.95 9.60
C VAL A 135 -0.75 -5.54 8.21
N SER A 136 0.15 -5.52 7.23
CA SER A 136 -0.16 -5.24 5.82
C SER A 136 0.58 -6.20 4.89
N ASP A 137 0.24 -6.20 3.60
CA ASP A 137 1.03 -6.91 2.60
C ASP A 137 2.46 -6.36 2.51
N PHE A 138 3.42 -7.23 2.18
CA PHE A 138 4.79 -6.83 1.92
C PHE A 138 4.94 -6.17 0.55
N MET A 139 5.66 -5.05 0.52
CA MET A 139 5.95 -4.28 -0.69
C MET A 139 7.40 -4.53 -1.16
N PRO A 140 7.63 -5.43 -2.13
CA PRO A 140 8.98 -5.86 -2.51
C PRO A 140 9.85 -4.78 -3.13
N TYR A 141 9.24 -3.72 -3.65
CA TYR A 141 9.95 -2.61 -4.30
C TYR A 141 10.18 -1.42 -3.35
N GLY A 142 9.81 -1.55 -2.08
CA GLY A 142 9.93 -0.47 -1.11
C GLY A 142 9.02 0.72 -1.41
N SER A 143 9.42 1.88 -0.93
CA SER A 143 8.72 3.14 -1.14
C SER A 143 9.07 3.78 -2.49
N LEU A 144 8.22 4.69 -2.95
CA LEU A 144 8.54 5.51 -4.12
C LEU A 144 9.85 6.29 -3.93
N PHE A 145 10.16 6.70 -2.71
CA PHE A 145 11.42 7.36 -2.39
C PHE A 145 12.60 6.43 -2.71
N ASP A 146 12.55 5.17 -2.28
CA ASP A 146 13.59 4.18 -2.54
C ASP A 146 13.77 3.96 -4.05
N VAL A 147 12.67 3.92 -4.80
CA VAL A 147 12.68 3.72 -6.26
C VAL A 147 13.32 4.89 -7.00
N LEU A 148 13.03 6.13 -6.57
CA LEU A 148 13.51 7.34 -7.23
C LEU A 148 14.97 7.65 -6.90
N HIS A 149 15.45 7.28 -5.71
CA HIS A 149 16.78 7.64 -5.22
C HIS A 149 17.80 6.50 -5.30
N ASN A 150 17.38 5.24 -5.51
CA ASN A 150 18.32 4.16 -5.81
C ASN A 150 18.79 4.23 -7.28
N GLN A 151 20.07 4.54 -7.45
CA GLN A 151 20.75 4.56 -8.77
C GLN A 151 20.79 3.19 -9.48
N GLN A 152 20.37 2.10 -8.82
CA GLN A 152 20.41 0.75 -9.37
C GLN A 152 19.15 0.33 -10.13
N LEU A 153 18.08 1.12 -10.09
CA LEU A 153 16.88 0.82 -10.87
C LEU A 153 17.00 1.49 -12.25
N THR A 154 17.17 0.67 -13.28
CA THR A 154 17.17 1.13 -14.68
C THR A 154 15.91 1.95 -14.96
N HIS A 155 16.03 3.02 -15.74
CA HIS A 155 14.93 3.94 -16.08
C HIS A 155 13.63 3.23 -16.54
N GLN A 156 13.73 2.06 -17.19
CA GLN A 156 12.59 1.23 -17.62
C GLN A 156 11.77 0.60 -16.48
N ARG A 157 12.38 0.34 -15.31
CA ARG A 157 11.69 -0.19 -14.12
C ARG A 157 10.93 0.90 -13.37
N GLN A 158 11.51 2.11 -13.32
CA GLN A 158 10.85 3.28 -12.74
C GLN A 158 9.59 3.67 -13.52
N THR A 159 9.63 3.59 -14.86
CA THR A 159 8.45 3.89 -15.70
C THR A 159 7.35 2.84 -15.58
N LYS A 160 7.68 1.54 -15.44
CA LYS A 160 6.67 0.49 -15.22
C LYS A 160 5.92 0.65 -13.89
N LEU A 161 6.61 0.97 -12.80
CA LEU A 161 5.99 1.23 -11.49
C LEU A 161 5.03 2.43 -11.52
N ALA A 162 5.40 3.49 -12.25
CA ALA A 162 4.55 4.67 -12.40
C ALA A 162 3.27 4.38 -13.22
N LEU A 163 3.35 3.50 -14.21
CA LEU A 163 2.22 3.13 -15.07
C LEU A 163 1.25 2.18 -14.36
N SER A 164 1.74 1.22 -13.56
CA SER A 164 0.89 0.28 -12.82
C SER A 164 0.05 0.96 -11.72
N ALA A 165 0.44 2.15 -11.26
CA ALA A 165 -0.35 2.95 -10.30
C ALA A 165 -1.49 3.76 -10.96
N GLY A 166 -1.54 3.80 -12.29
CA GLY A 166 -2.50 4.60 -13.08
C GLY A 166 -3.66 3.81 -13.69
N GLU A 167 -3.68 2.49 -13.51
CA GLU A 167 -4.79 1.59 -13.88
C GLU A 167 -5.76 1.42 -12.70
#